data_AF-A0A7S0XC36-F1
#
_entry.id   AF-A0A7S0XC36-F1
#
_cell.length_a   1.000
_cell.length_b   1.000
_cell.length_c   1.000
_cell.angle_alpha   90.00
_cell.angle_beta   90.00
_cell.angle_gamma   90.00
#
_symmetry.space_group_name_H-M   'P 1'
#
loop_
_entity.id
_entity.type
_entity.pdbx_description
1 polymer ?
#
loop_
_entity_poly.entity_id
_entity_poly.type
_entity_poly.pdbx_seq_one_letter_code
_entity_poly.pdbx_strand_id
1 'polypeptide(L)'
;LKVTSVYVALYAGFDVIFQDADLVWIKDPTDFLHEQKNYDMIFMDDGARTMRFGPLFTNTGFYYIRNCEKTLYLQEKLIRSAGEIDFTASHQATFIKNLFEN
;
A
#
# COMPACT_ATOMS: atom_id res chain seq x y z
N LEU A 1 11.49 1.27 -6.20
CA LEU A 1 11.80 0.04 -5.43
C LEU A 1 10.59 -0.49 -4.63
N LYS A 2 10.00 0.32 -3.73
CA LYS A 2 8.86 -0.10 -2.87
C LYS A 2 7.68 -0.68 -3.64
N VAL A 3 7.18 0.04 -4.66
CA VAL A 3 6.07 -0.43 -5.52
C VAL A 3 6.42 -1.74 -6.22
N THR A 4 7.63 -1.80 -6.79
CA THR A 4 8.09 -2.97 -7.54
C THR A 4 8.16 -4.22 -6.67
N SER A 5 8.65 -4.12 -5.43
CA SER A 5 8.71 -5.27 -4.51
C SER A 5 7.34 -5.84 -4.20
N VAL A 6 6.34 -4.98 -3.98
CA VAL A 6 4.97 -5.41 -3.67
C VAL A 6 4.31 -6.01 -4.89
N TYR A 7 4.46 -5.37 -6.05
CA TYR A 7 3.92 -5.89 -7.31
C TYR A 7 4.46 -7.28 -7.65
N VAL A 8 5.77 -7.52 -7.53
CA VAL A 8 6.35 -8.84 -7.89
C VAL A 8 5.76 -9.95 -7.03
N ALA A 9 5.61 -9.72 -5.72
CA ALA A 9 5.01 -10.69 -4.80
C ALA A 9 3.52 -10.91 -5.09
N LEU A 10 2.76 -9.82 -5.33
CA LEU A 10 1.36 -9.92 -5.75
C LEU A 10 1.21 -10.67 -7.07
N TYR A 11 2.01 -10.34 -8.08
CA TYR A 11 1.94 -10.99 -9.40
C TYR A 11 2.24 -12.50 -9.31
N ALA A 12 3.07 -12.91 -8.35
CA ALA A 12 3.36 -14.31 -8.08
C ALA A 12 2.24 -15.05 -7.30
N GLY A 13 1.15 -14.37 -6.93
CA GLY A 13 -0.02 -14.98 -6.30
C GLY A 13 -0.04 -14.91 -4.77
N PHE A 14 0.79 -14.07 -4.14
CA PHE A 14 0.86 -13.95 -2.69
C PHE A 14 0.11 -12.74 -2.16
N ASP A 15 -0.55 -12.91 -1.01
CA ASP A 15 -0.89 -11.80 -0.12
C ASP A 15 0.41 -11.19 0.43
N VAL A 16 0.45 -9.87 0.62
CA VAL A 16 1.69 -9.16 0.98
C VAL A 16 1.46 -8.27 2.19
N ILE A 17 2.36 -8.37 3.17
CA ILE A 17 2.58 -7.33 4.17
C ILE A 17 3.79 -6.53 3.73
N PHE A 18 3.59 -5.25 3.45
CA PHE A 18 4.68 -4.33 3.19
C PHE A 18 5.01 -3.56 4.47
N GLN A 19 6.30 -3.36 4.73
CA GLN A 19 6.77 -2.49 5.80
C GLN A 19 8.02 -1.71 5.38
N ASP A 20 8.17 -0.51 5.91
CA ASP A 20 9.43 0.23 5.89
C ASP A 20 10.42 -0.37 6.89
N ALA A 21 11.71 -0.11 6.67
CA ALA A 21 12.81 -0.72 7.42
C ALA A 21 12.95 -0.16 8.85
N ASP A 22 12.26 0.92 9.16
CA ASP A 22 12.28 1.64 10.44
C ASP A 22 11.12 1.24 11.37
N LEU A 23 10.34 0.21 11.01
CA LEU A 23 9.31 -0.36 11.86
C LEU A 23 9.79 -1.61 12.59
N VAL A 24 9.27 -1.81 13.80
CA VAL A 24 9.52 -3.00 14.61
C VAL A 24 8.19 -3.60 15.03
N TRP A 25 8.03 -4.91 14.82
CA TRP A 25 6.87 -5.65 15.29
C TRP A 25 7.10 -6.11 16.73
N ILE A 26 6.26 -5.65 17.64
CA ILE A 26 6.19 -6.18 19.01
C ILE A 26 5.50 -7.55 19.01
N LYS A 27 4.60 -7.78 18.05
CA LYS A 27 3.86 -9.01 17.82
C LYS A 27 3.67 -9.22 16.31
N ASP A 28 3.72 -10.47 15.87
CA ASP A 28 3.40 -10.85 14.49
C ASP A 28 1.96 -10.45 14.13
N PRO A 29 1.74 -9.60 13.11
CA PRO A 29 0.42 -9.13 12.71
C PRO A 29 -0.29 -10.07 11.72
N THR A 30 0.38 -11.13 11.22
CA THR A 30 -0.08 -11.92 10.07
C THR A 30 -1.47 -12.52 10.28
N ASP A 31 -1.69 -13.25 11.38
CA ASP A 31 -2.98 -13.89 11.67
C ASP A 31 -4.11 -12.86 11.77
N PHE A 32 -3.86 -11.76 12.49
CA PHE A 32 -4.83 -10.68 12.65
C PHE A 32 -5.25 -10.08 11.30
N LEU A 33 -4.29 -9.84 10.41
CA LEU A 33 -4.53 -9.29 9.08
C LEU A 33 -5.25 -10.28 8.17
N HIS A 34 -4.88 -11.56 8.21
CA HIS A 34 -5.54 -12.61 7.43
C HIS A 34 -7.00 -12.82 7.84
N GLU A 35 -7.33 -12.65 9.12
CA GLU A 35 -8.71 -12.74 9.63
C GLU A 35 -9.63 -11.62 9.11
N GLN A 36 -9.08 -10.50 8.66
CA GLN A 36 -9.84 -9.37 8.11
C GLN A 36 -10.30 -9.64 6.66
N LYS A 37 -11.18 -10.61 6.47
CA LYS A 37 -11.60 -11.12 5.15
C LYS A 37 -12.43 -10.13 4.30
N ASN A 38 -12.96 -9.09 4.92
CA ASN A 38 -13.83 -8.12 4.25
C ASN A 38 -13.06 -6.99 3.55
N TYR A 39 -11.73 -6.96 3.66
CA TYR A 39 -10.89 -5.90 3.13
C TYR A 39 -9.82 -6.46 2.20
N ASP A 40 -9.74 -5.87 1.00
CA ASP A 40 -8.68 -6.16 0.03
C ASP A 40 -7.33 -5.54 0.44
N MET A 41 -7.37 -4.44 1.20
CA MET A 41 -6.20 -3.73 1.72
C MET A 41 -6.46 -3.15 3.10
N ILE A 42 -5.42 -3.10 3.94
CA ILE A 42 -5.46 -2.53 5.29
C ILE A 42 -4.22 -1.67 5.49
N PHE A 43 -4.42 -0.45 5.97
CA PHE A 43 -3.35 0.53 6.17
C PHE A 43 -3.31 1.01 7.61
N MET A 44 -2.16 1.54 8.03
CA MET A 44 -2.11 2.40 9.21
C MET A 44 -2.67 3.78 8.89
N ASP A 45 -3.19 4.46 9.90
CA ASP A 45 -3.49 5.89 9.84
C ASP A 45 -2.19 6.69 9.92
N ASP A 46 -2.01 7.64 8.99
CA ASP A 46 -0.80 8.47 8.89
C ASP A 46 -0.67 9.48 10.03
N GLY A 47 -1.76 9.79 10.73
CA GLY A 47 -1.81 10.79 11.80
C GLY A 47 -1.63 12.24 11.33
N ALA A 48 -0.92 12.47 10.22
CA ALA A 48 -0.74 13.79 9.63
C ALA A 48 -2.00 14.18 8.84
N ARG A 49 -2.72 15.19 9.33
CA ARG A 49 -3.95 15.71 8.71
C ARG A 49 -3.69 16.76 7.65
N THR A 50 -2.60 16.62 6.88
CA THR A 50 -2.29 17.57 5.80
C THR A 50 -3.12 17.26 4.56
N MET A 51 -3.48 18.30 3.80
CA MET A 51 -4.26 18.14 2.56
C MET A 51 -3.60 17.21 1.54
N ARG A 52 -2.27 17.07 1.59
CA ARG A 52 -1.50 16.20 0.69
C ARG A 52 -1.90 14.72 0.81
N PHE A 53 -2.30 14.28 2.00
CA PHE A 53 -2.66 12.89 2.27
C PHE A 53 -4.17 12.70 2.49
N GLY A 54 -4.95 13.77 2.37
CA GLY A 54 -6.41 13.68 2.40
C GLY A 54 -6.95 13.01 1.13
N PRO A 55 -8.17 12.43 1.18
CA PRO A 55 -9.02 12.31 2.37
C PRO A 55 -8.75 11.03 3.18
N LEU A 56 -7.91 10.12 2.68
CA LEU A 56 -7.74 8.78 3.27
C LEU A 56 -6.77 8.75 4.44
N PHE A 57 -5.78 9.66 4.45
CA PHE A 57 -4.72 9.74 5.46
C PHE A 57 -4.06 8.37 5.71
N THR A 58 -3.87 7.57 4.66
CA THR A 58 -3.25 6.25 4.77
C THR A 58 -1.73 6.37 4.76
N ASN A 59 -1.11 5.70 5.71
CA ASN A 59 0.34 5.56 5.75
C ASN A 59 0.77 4.38 4.88
N THR A 60 1.72 4.59 3.98
CA THR A 60 2.25 3.52 3.11
C THR A 60 3.52 2.86 3.63
N GLY A 61 3.96 3.23 4.83
CA GLY A 61 5.08 2.60 5.53
C GLY A 61 4.72 1.26 6.17
N PHE A 62 3.43 0.96 6.36
CA PHE A 62 2.96 -0.38 6.69
C PHE A 62 1.55 -0.61 6.15
N TYR A 63 1.38 -1.68 5.38
CA TYR A 63 0.06 -2.10 4.92
C TYR A 63 0.03 -3.57 4.55
N TYR A 64 -1.18 -4.13 4.60
CA TYR A 64 -1.50 -5.45 4.07
C TYR A 64 -2.31 -5.31 2.79
N ILE A 65 -2.02 -6.16 1.82
CA ILE A 65 -2.71 -6.22 0.53
C ILE A 65 -2.94 -7.68 0.15
N ARG A 66 -4.19 -8.02 -0.16
CA ARG A 66 -4.55 -9.35 -0.63
C ARG A 66 -4.23 -9.51 -2.10
N ASN A 67 -3.93 -10.73 -2.52
CA ASN A 67 -3.88 -11.09 -3.92
C ASN A 67 -5.30 -11.23 -4.47
N CYS A 68 -5.74 -10.25 -5.25
CA CYS A 68 -6.96 -10.33 -6.04
C CYS A 68 -6.83 -9.48 -7.31
N GLU A 69 -7.78 -9.62 -8.24
CA GLU A 69 -7.74 -8.89 -9.51
C GLU A 69 -7.69 -7.36 -9.31
N LYS A 70 -8.44 -6.85 -8.32
CA LYS A 70 -8.50 -5.41 -8.02
C LYS A 70 -7.17 -4.86 -7.52
N THR A 71 -6.54 -5.56 -6.58
CA THR A 71 -5.26 -5.13 -5.98
C THR A 71 -4.11 -5.31 -6.95
N LEU A 72 -4.15 -6.33 -7.80
CA LEU A 72 -3.18 -6.49 -8.88
C LEU A 72 -3.27 -5.33 -9.87
N TYR A 73 -4.48 -4.99 -10.33
CA TYR A 73 -4.70 -3.84 -11.21
C TYR A 73 -4.22 -2.52 -10.59
N LEU A 74 -4.51 -2.30 -9.31
CA LEU A 74 -3.99 -1.13 -8.57
C LEU A 74 -2.46 -1.09 -8.59
N GLN A 75 -1.78 -2.21 -8.32
CA GLN A 75 -0.32 -2.26 -8.33
C GLN A 75 0.27 -2.04 -9.73
N GLU A 76 -0.40 -2.52 -10.79
CA GLU A 76 0.00 -2.23 -12.17
C GLU A 76 -0.09 -0.74 -12.50
N LYS A 77 -1.17 -0.05 -12.06
CA LYS A 77 -1.28 1.41 -12.16
C LYS A 77 -0.10 2.08 -11.45
N LEU A 78 0.19 1.69 -10.21
CA LEU A 78 1.27 2.29 -9.42
C LEU A 78 2.66 2.12 -10.04
N ILE A 79 2.95 0.96 -10.62
CA ILE A 79 4.21 0.75 -11.36
C ILE A 79 4.32 1.73 -12.53
N ARG A 80 3.23 1.94 -13.27
CA ARG A 80 3.20 2.87 -14.41
C ARG A 80 3.30 4.32 -13.96
N SER A 81 2.93 4.64 -12.72
CA SER A 81 3.09 5.95 -12.10
C SER A 81 4.49 6.24 -11.54
N ALA A 82 5.51 5.44 -11.85
CA ALA A 82 6.89 5.66 -11.40
C ALA A 82 7.39 7.10 -11.63
N GLY A 83 7.11 7.69 -12.80
CA GLY A 83 7.50 9.08 -13.09
C GLY A 83 6.82 10.11 -12.18
N GLU A 84 5.56 9.87 -11.75
CA GLU A 84 4.86 10.73 -10.79
C GLU A 84 5.46 10.61 -9.38
N ILE A 85 5.83 9.39 -8.98
CA ILE A 85 6.49 9.14 -7.69
C ILE A 85 7.83 9.88 -7.63
N ASP A 86 8.62 9.80 -8.69
CA ASP A 86 9.92 10.47 -8.79
C ASP A 86 9.75 12.00 -8.78
N PHE A 87 8.78 12.53 -9.54
CA PHE A 87 8.52 13.97 -9.60
C PHE A 87 8.01 14.54 -8.27
N THR A 88 7.09 13.85 -7.60
CA THR A 88 6.50 14.31 -6.33
C THR A 88 7.37 13.98 -5.12
N ALA A 89 8.43 13.18 -5.31
CA ALA A 89 9.23 12.56 -4.27
C ALA A 89 8.37 11.87 -3.19
N SER A 90 7.20 11.32 -3.56
CA SER A 90 6.27 10.74 -2.60
C SER A 90 5.46 9.59 -3.19
N HIS A 91 5.84 8.39 -2.77
CA HIS A 91 5.06 7.18 -2.99
C HIS A 91 3.66 7.28 -2.39
N GLN A 92 3.54 7.76 -1.15
CA GLN A 92 2.28 7.82 -0.41
C GLN A 92 1.20 8.66 -1.11
N ALA A 93 1.57 9.86 -1.58
CA ALA A 93 0.63 10.75 -2.24
C ALA A 93 0.08 10.13 -3.54
N THR A 94 0.96 9.54 -4.36
CA THR A 94 0.56 8.84 -5.59
C THR A 94 -0.29 7.61 -5.28
N PHE A 95 0.00 6.89 -4.19
CA PHE A 95 -0.79 5.75 -3.76
C PHE A 95 -2.22 6.14 -3.40
N ILE A 96 -2.38 7.17 -2.54
CA ILE A 96 -3.68 7.67 -2.09
C ILE A 96 -4.54 8.11 -3.28
N LYS A 97 -3.94 8.82 -4.24
CA LYS A 97 -4.62 9.22 -5.48
C LYS A 97 -5.18 8.01 -6.23
N ASN A 98 -4.35 6.98 -6.45
CA ASN A 98 -4.78 5.78 -7.18
C ASN A 98 -5.78 4.91 -6.42
N LEU A 99 -5.81 4.98 -5.08
CA LEU A 99 -6.88 4.35 -4.28
C LEU A 99 -8.24 5.03 -4.46
N PHE A 100 -8.23 6.33 -4.77
CA PHE A 100 -9.46 7.12 -4.91
C PHE A 100 -9.99 7.14 -6.35
N GLU A 101 -9.10 7.04 -7.34
CA GLU A 101 -9.44 6.97 -8.76
C GLU A 101 -9.89 5.55 -9.15
N ASN A 102 -11.19 5.26 -9.00
CA ASN A 102 -11.85 4.04 -9.51
C ASN A 102 -11.64 3.90 -11.03
#